data_AF-A0A955IT32-F1
#
_entry.id   AF-A0A955IT32-F1
#
_cell.length_a   1.000
_cell.length_b   1.000
_cell.length_c   1.000
_cell.angle_alpha   90.00
_cell.angle_beta   90.00
_cell.angle_gamma   90.00
#
_symmetry.space_group_name_H-M   'P 1'
#
loop_
_entity.id
_entity.type
_entity.pdbx_description
1 polymer ?
#
loop_
_entity_poly.entity_id
_entity_poly.type
_entity_poly.pdbx_seq_one_letter_code
_entity_poly.pdbx_strand_id
1 'polypeptide(L)'
;IWYRPREAGMTDAMYQMRNWYHFTWLCGDQIVEQAVHNLDAINWIMGGPPVKCFGHGGQMTRPSDSEIYDHMSLDYEYANGAIVSFKCRQIPNSQVRVINTIVGTEGTAYVNPANSEIVNRAGERIFRVAQPGNNPYVREHADLLASIRSGEPIVEIEQTADSSLTAVMGRMAAYSGKEVTFEFAQNSKEDLYPKNFGPGADLPSKGVVIPGQYELI
;
A
#
# COMPACT_ATOMS: atom_id res chain seq x y z
N ILE A 1 2.58 15.61 -1.78
CA ILE A 1 3.82 15.06 -1.19
C ILE A 1 4.93 16.07 -1.40
N TRP A 2 5.86 16.18 -0.45
CA TRP A 2 6.96 17.14 -0.56
C TRP A 2 7.91 16.74 -1.69
N TYR A 3 8.40 17.72 -2.42
CA TYR A 3 9.47 17.55 -3.40
C TYR A 3 10.51 18.63 -3.15
N ARG A 4 11.76 18.23 -3.03
CA ARG A 4 12.89 19.10 -2.71
C ARG A 4 13.80 19.18 -3.94
N PRO A 5 13.99 20.36 -4.56
CA PRO A 5 14.89 20.52 -5.69
C PRO A 5 16.31 20.04 -5.36
N ARG A 6 17.02 19.53 -6.37
CA ARG A 6 18.42 19.13 -6.22
C ARG A 6 19.30 20.35 -5.96
N GLU A 7 20.10 20.31 -4.90
CA GLU A 7 21.07 21.36 -4.59
C GLU A 7 22.42 21.05 -5.25
N ALA A 8 23.22 22.09 -5.53
CA ALA A 8 24.54 21.92 -6.12
C ALA A 8 25.45 21.05 -5.24
N GLY A 9 26.20 20.13 -5.85
CA GLY A 9 27.09 19.20 -5.14
C GLY A 9 26.39 18.00 -4.49
N MET A 10 25.07 17.89 -4.59
CA MET A 10 24.34 16.74 -4.07
C MET A 10 24.51 15.51 -4.97
N THR A 11 24.96 14.40 -4.38
CA THR A 11 25.00 13.09 -5.06
C THR A 11 23.57 12.57 -5.26
N ASP A 12 23.41 11.60 -6.15
CA ASP A 12 22.09 11.01 -6.38
C ASP A 12 21.55 10.34 -5.11
N ALA A 13 22.38 9.58 -4.39
CA ALA A 13 21.99 8.97 -3.13
C ALA A 13 21.45 10.01 -2.12
N MET A 14 22.13 11.15 -1.95
CA MET A 14 21.66 12.23 -1.07
C MET A 14 20.34 12.83 -1.56
N TYR A 15 20.21 13.04 -2.87
CA TYR A 15 19.02 13.58 -3.48
C TYR A 15 17.80 12.66 -3.31
N GLN A 16 17.97 11.38 -3.62
CA GLN A 16 16.93 10.39 -3.50
C GLN A 16 16.51 10.18 -2.04
N MET A 17 17.46 10.11 -1.09
CA MET A 17 17.14 10.02 0.34
C MET A 17 16.32 11.23 0.85
N ARG A 18 16.63 12.45 0.38
CA ARG A 18 15.84 13.65 0.72
C ARG A 18 14.44 13.65 0.09
N ASN A 19 14.25 12.90 -0.98
CA ASN A 19 13.01 12.76 -1.74
C ASN A 19 12.50 11.31 -1.76
N TRP A 20 12.75 10.54 -0.70
CA TRP A 20 12.63 9.08 -0.66
C TRP A 20 11.31 8.53 -1.20
N TYR A 21 10.22 9.27 -0.98
CA TYR A 21 8.88 8.91 -1.43
C TYR A 21 8.79 8.75 -2.96
N HIS A 22 9.62 9.47 -3.71
CA HIS A 22 9.61 9.49 -5.17
C HIS A 22 10.41 8.35 -5.84
N PHE A 23 11.10 7.51 -5.05
CA PHE A 23 11.98 6.47 -5.56
C PHE A 23 11.52 5.09 -5.10
N THR A 24 11.35 4.18 -6.06
CA THR A 24 10.69 2.89 -5.83
C THR A 24 11.46 1.99 -4.86
N TRP A 25 12.80 2.06 -4.85
CA TRP A 25 13.62 1.27 -3.92
C TRP A 25 13.56 1.74 -2.46
N LEU A 26 13.09 2.97 -2.21
CA LEU A 26 12.92 3.52 -0.86
C LEU A 26 11.48 3.42 -0.37
N CYS A 27 10.51 3.69 -1.25
CA CYS A 27 9.10 3.83 -0.89
C CYS A 27 8.24 2.66 -1.35
N GLY A 28 8.62 2.00 -2.45
CA GLY A 28 7.79 0.97 -3.08
C GLY A 28 6.54 1.49 -3.80
N ASP A 29 6.37 2.82 -3.96
CA ASP A 29 5.15 3.51 -4.44
C ASP A 29 4.07 3.67 -3.36
N GLN A 30 3.09 4.55 -3.60
CA GLN A 30 1.99 4.88 -2.69
C GLN A 30 1.17 3.66 -2.26
N ILE A 31 1.15 2.60 -3.07
CA ILE A 31 0.43 1.38 -2.72
C ILE A 31 1.12 0.60 -1.61
N VAL A 32 2.45 0.56 -1.62
CA VAL A 32 3.27 -0.11 -0.61
C VAL A 32 3.40 0.74 0.65
N GLU A 33 3.59 2.05 0.51
CA GLU A 33 3.82 2.92 1.66
C GLU A 33 2.53 3.32 2.38
N GLN A 34 1.50 3.73 1.63
CA GLN A 34 0.29 4.32 2.23
C GLN A 34 -0.89 3.35 2.19
N ALA A 35 -1.14 2.73 1.04
CA ALA A 35 -2.36 1.97 0.84
C ALA A 35 -2.30 0.54 1.39
N VAL A 36 -1.12 0.09 1.84
CA VAL A 36 -0.92 -1.19 2.53
C VAL A 36 -1.85 -1.31 3.73
N HIS A 37 -2.17 -0.23 4.44
CA HIS A 37 -3.14 -0.26 5.54
C HIS A 37 -4.55 -0.66 5.10
N ASN A 38 -4.99 -0.20 3.93
CA ASN A 38 -6.28 -0.60 3.37
C ASN A 38 -6.27 -2.05 2.93
N LEU A 39 -5.17 -2.49 2.30
CA LEU A 39 -4.99 -3.87 1.85
C LEU A 39 -4.89 -4.85 3.02
N ASP A 40 -4.18 -4.49 4.09
CA ASP A 40 -4.08 -5.27 5.32
C ASP A 40 -5.45 -5.50 5.97
N ALA A 41 -6.23 -4.43 6.14
CA ALA A 41 -7.58 -4.55 6.67
C ALA A 41 -8.49 -5.42 5.80
N ILE A 42 -8.32 -5.40 4.46
CA ILE A 42 -9.07 -6.28 3.57
C ILE A 42 -8.55 -7.72 3.67
N ASN A 43 -7.24 -7.97 3.66
CA ASN A 43 -6.67 -9.30 3.86
C ASN A 43 -7.19 -9.92 5.16
N TRP A 44 -7.24 -9.14 6.24
CA TRP A 44 -7.81 -9.56 7.51
C TRP A 44 -9.29 -9.97 7.39
N ILE A 45 -10.12 -9.16 6.73
CA ILE A 45 -11.53 -9.45 6.48
C ILE A 45 -11.72 -10.69 5.60
N MET A 46 -10.83 -10.88 4.63
CA MET A 46 -10.87 -11.99 3.68
C MET A 46 -10.24 -13.28 4.23
N GLY A 47 -9.55 -13.21 5.37
CA GLY A 47 -8.90 -14.35 6.01
C GLY A 47 -7.57 -14.76 5.37
N GLY A 48 -6.87 -13.84 4.69
CA GLY A 48 -5.59 -14.09 4.04
C GLY A 48 -5.37 -13.21 2.81
N PRO A 49 -4.23 -13.36 2.12
CA PRO A 49 -3.94 -12.60 0.90
C PRO A 49 -4.80 -13.06 -0.30
N PRO A 50 -4.93 -12.21 -1.33
CA PRO A 50 -5.53 -12.59 -2.60
C PRO A 50 -4.70 -13.65 -3.33
N VAL A 51 -5.30 -14.38 -4.26
CA VAL A 51 -4.60 -15.37 -5.11
C VAL A 51 -3.94 -14.72 -6.33
N LYS A 52 -4.51 -13.61 -6.82
CA LYS A 52 -3.97 -12.85 -7.95
C LYS A 52 -4.49 -11.41 -7.99
N CYS A 53 -3.80 -10.57 -8.74
CA CYS A 53 -4.13 -9.17 -8.98
C CYS A 53 -3.91 -8.80 -10.44
N PHE A 54 -4.79 -7.97 -10.98
CA PHE A 54 -4.60 -7.31 -12.27
C PHE A 54 -5.01 -5.84 -12.16
N GLY A 55 -4.37 -4.97 -12.93
CA GLY A 55 -4.80 -3.60 -13.04
C GLY A 55 -3.79 -2.70 -13.73
N HIS A 56 -3.98 -1.40 -13.55
CA HIS A 56 -3.19 -0.39 -14.23
C HIS A 56 -3.07 0.87 -13.38
N GLY A 57 -2.17 1.76 -13.80
CA GLY A 57 -1.99 3.05 -13.16
C GLY A 57 -1.12 3.95 -14.01
N GLY A 58 -0.68 5.06 -13.42
CA GLY A 58 0.28 5.92 -14.08
C GLY A 58 0.61 7.15 -13.26
N GLN A 59 1.27 8.07 -13.95
CA GLN A 59 1.72 9.33 -13.42
C GLN A 59 1.17 10.47 -14.29
N MET A 60 0.55 11.47 -13.67
CA MET A 60 -0.02 12.64 -14.36
C MET A 60 0.52 13.97 -13.84
N THR A 61 0.79 14.08 -12.55
CA THR A 61 1.05 15.33 -11.83
C THR A 61 2.35 15.36 -11.03
N ARG A 62 3.09 14.25 -11.02
CA ARG A 62 4.39 14.16 -10.33
C ARG A 62 5.49 14.90 -11.10
N PRO A 63 6.58 15.26 -10.42
CA PRO A 63 7.84 15.62 -11.07
C PRO A 63 8.34 14.53 -12.03
N SER A 64 9.01 14.92 -13.11
CA SER A 64 9.45 14.02 -14.18
C SER A 64 10.48 12.98 -13.76
N ASP A 65 11.18 13.22 -12.66
CA ASP A 65 12.19 12.34 -12.06
C ASP A 65 11.61 11.44 -10.96
N SER A 66 10.31 11.53 -10.68
CA SER A 66 9.60 10.62 -9.78
C SER A 66 9.38 9.28 -10.48
N GLU A 67 9.77 8.19 -9.83
CA GLU A 67 9.61 6.82 -10.34
C GLU A 67 8.22 6.25 -10.05
N ILE A 68 7.50 6.85 -9.09
CA ILE A 68 6.21 6.35 -8.61
C ILE A 68 5.01 6.92 -9.38
N TYR A 69 3.91 6.18 -9.34
CA TYR A 69 2.61 6.58 -9.87
C TYR A 69 1.92 7.59 -8.94
N ASP A 70 0.93 8.31 -9.48
CA ASP A 70 0.00 9.13 -8.69
C ASP A 70 -1.42 8.56 -8.69
N HIS A 71 -1.70 7.50 -9.46
CA HIS A 71 -2.95 6.75 -9.36
C HIS A 71 -2.80 5.30 -9.81
N MET A 72 -3.56 4.41 -9.19
CA MET A 72 -3.71 3.01 -9.58
C MET A 72 -5.18 2.56 -9.45
N SER A 73 -5.60 1.64 -10.31
CA SER A 73 -6.85 0.90 -10.23
C SER A 73 -6.52 -0.58 -10.42
N LEU A 74 -6.82 -1.38 -9.41
CA LEU A 74 -6.47 -2.80 -9.32
C LEU A 74 -7.69 -3.59 -8.90
N ASP A 75 -7.80 -4.82 -9.39
CA ASP A 75 -8.75 -5.81 -8.92
C ASP A 75 -7.98 -7.00 -8.36
N TYR A 76 -8.26 -7.32 -7.10
CA TYR A 76 -7.68 -8.47 -6.39
C TYR A 76 -8.71 -9.58 -6.30
N GLU A 77 -8.35 -10.79 -6.72
CA GLU A 77 -9.20 -11.97 -6.58
C GLU A 77 -8.73 -12.81 -5.39
N TYR A 78 -9.64 -13.18 -4.51
CA TYR A 78 -9.38 -13.98 -3.32
C TYR A 78 -9.81 -15.44 -3.52
N ALA A 79 -9.26 -16.34 -2.72
CA ALA A 79 -9.49 -17.80 -2.86
C ALA A 79 -10.97 -18.21 -2.76
N ASN A 80 -11.81 -17.41 -2.09
CA ASN A 80 -13.25 -17.63 -2.00
C ASN A 80 -14.04 -17.09 -3.21
N GLY A 81 -13.36 -16.62 -4.26
CA GLY A 81 -13.94 -16.07 -5.48
C GLY A 81 -14.41 -14.63 -5.38
N ALA A 82 -14.22 -13.95 -4.23
CA ALA A 82 -14.52 -12.53 -4.13
C ALA A 82 -13.50 -11.69 -4.90
N ILE A 83 -13.99 -10.62 -5.50
CA ILE A 83 -13.16 -9.62 -6.18
C ILE A 83 -13.21 -8.33 -5.38
N VAL A 84 -12.04 -7.81 -5.02
CA VAL A 84 -11.89 -6.51 -4.35
C VAL A 84 -11.33 -5.51 -5.35
N SER A 85 -12.15 -4.51 -5.69
CA SER A 85 -11.68 -3.37 -6.47
C SER A 85 -10.99 -2.36 -5.57
N PHE A 86 -9.73 -2.10 -5.85
CA PHE A 86 -8.85 -1.21 -5.11
C PHE A 86 -8.43 -0.03 -5.98
N LYS A 87 -8.48 1.18 -5.41
CA LYS A 87 -8.07 2.41 -6.09
C LYS A 87 -7.32 3.30 -5.11
N CYS A 88 -6.14 3.77 -5.51
CA CYS A 88 -5.39 4.80 -4.78
C CYS A 88 -5.06 5.95 -5.71
N ARG A 89 -5.02 7.16 -5.15
CA ARG A 89 -4.74 8.39 -5.91
C ARG A 89 -4.15 9.48 -5.03
N GLN A 90 -3.12 10.13 -5.52
CA GLN A 90 -2.46 11.29 -4.94
C GLN A 90 -2.35 12.42 -5.98
N ILE A 91 -3.50 12.97 -6.38
CA ILE A 91 -3.60 14.11 -7.30
C ILE A 91 -3.99 15.37 -6.50
N PRO A 92 -3.23 16.48 -6.58
CA PRO A 92 -3.54 17.72 -5.85
C PRO A 92 -4.96 18.25 -6.14
N ASN A 93 -5.58 18.87 -5.14
CA ASN A 93 -6.91 19.49 -5.22
C ASN A 93 -8.05 18.55 -5.68
N SER A 94 -7.85 17.24 -5.58
CA SER A 94 -8.89 16.24 -5.83
C SER A 94 -9.61 15.84 -4.55
N GLN A 95 -10.80 15.25 -4.68
CA GLN A 95 -11.57 14.78 -3.52
C GLN A 95 -10.76 13.77 -2.69
N VAL A 96 -10.69 14.02 -1.38
CA VAL A 96 -10.05 13.12 -0.41
C VAL A 96 -11.04 12.06 0.04
N ARG A 97 -10.66 10.79 -0.08
CA ARG A 97 -11.45 9.65 0.39
C ARG A 97 -10.53 8.49 0.72
N VAL A 98 -10.50 8.09 1.98
CA VAL A 98 -9.76 6.92 2.49
C VAL A 98 -10.76 6.04 3.21
N ILE A 99 -11.13 4.92 2.60
CA ILE A 99 -12.20 4.05 3.11
C ILE A 99 -12.10 2.65 2.50
N ASN A 100 -12.39 1.65 3.32
CA ASN A 100 -12.75 0.30 2.89
C ASN A 100 -14.28 0.17 2.93
N THR A 101 -14.90 -0.26 1.84
CA THR A 101 -16.35 -0.49 1.76
C THR A 101 -16.59 -1.97 1.51
N ILE A 102 -17.19 -2.64 2.50
CA ILE A 102 -17.43 -4.08 2.47
C ILE A 102 -18.92 -4.30 2.34
N VAL A 103 -19.35 -4.89 1.22
CA VAL A 103 -20.76 -5.14 0.93
C VAL A 103 -21.03 -6.63 1.18
N GLY A 104 -21.74 -6.94 2.26
CA GLY A 104 -22.17 -8.30 2.61
C GLY A 104 -23.67 -8.48 2.35
N THR A 105 -24.21 -9.68 2.46
CA THR A 105 -25.63 -9.95 2.17
C THR A 105 -26.59 -9.12 3.05
N GLU A 106 -26.23 -8.86 4.32
CA GLU A 106 -27.07 -8.20 5.32
C GLU A 106 -26.87 -6.69 5.43
N GLY A 107 -25.85 -6.13 4.79
CA GLY A 107 -25.52 -4.72 4.93
C GLY A 107 -24.18 -4.33 4.31
N THR A 108 -23.75 -3.12 4.64
CA THR A 108 -22.48 -2.55 4.21
C THR A 108 -21.72 -2.04 5.42
N ALA A 109 -20.46 -2.46 5.56
CA ALA A 109 -19.51 -1.88 6.50
C ALA A 109 -18.67 -0.81 5.80
N TYR A 110 -18.60 0.36 6.42
CA TYR A 110 -17.77 1.47 6.00
C TYR A 110 -16.64 1.60 7.01
N VAL A 111 -15.45 1.10 6.65
CA VAL A 111 -14.30 1.06 7.55
C VAL A 111 -13.34 2.18 7.17
N ASN A 112 -13.15 3.14 8.07
CA ASN A 112 -12.16 4.20 7.94
C ASN A 112 -11.60 4.57 9.33
N PRO A 113 -10.39 5.16 9.41
CA PRO A 113 -9.69 5.39 10.68
C PRO A 113 -10.44 6.23 11.72
N ALA A 114 -11.40 7.07 11.29
CA ALA A 114 -12.05 8.03 12.18
C ALA A 114 -13.50 7.68 12.54
N ASN A 115 -14.26 7.10 11.61
CA ASN A 115 -15.72 6.95 11.72
C ASN A 115 -16.17 5.67 11.02
N SER A 116 -15.79 4.51 11.57
CA SER A 116 -16.29 3.24 11.04
C SER A 116 -17.74 2.97 11.47
N GLU A 117 -18.56 2.47 10.56
CA GLU A 117 -19.96 2.15 10.79
C GLU A 117 -20.45 0.95 9.96
N ILE A 118 -21.56 0.36 10.38
CA ILE A 118 -22.26 -0.70 9.63
C ILE A 118 -23.71 -0.27 9.45
N VAL A 119 -24.19 -0.36 8.21
CA VAL A 119 -25.56 -0.03 7.81
C VAL A 119 -26.21 -1.28 7.22
N ASN A 120 -27.38 -1.67 7.72
CA ASN A 120 -28.11 -2.83 7.21
C ASN A 120 -28.81 -2.53 5.86
N ARG A 121 -29.45 -3.53 5.25
CA ARG A 121 -30.18 -3.36 3.97
C ARG A 121 -31.39 -2.42 4.04
N ALA A 122 -31.95 -2.18 5.22
CA ALA A 122 -33.01 -1.20 5.43
C ALA A 122 -32.49 0.25 5.52
N GLY A 123 -31.17 0.46 5.46
CA GLY A 123 -30.55 1.77 5.61
C GLY A 123 -30.35 2.19 7.08
N GLU A 124 -30.58 1.28 8.03
CA GLU A 124 -30.42 1.55 9.46
C GLU A 124 -28.97 1.34 9.86
N ARG A 125 -28.39 2.32 10.58
CA ARG A 125 -27.06 2.19 11.16
C ARG A 125 -27.12 1.31 12.40
N ILE A 126 -26.62 0.08 12.29
CA ILE A 126 -26.63 -0.92 13.36
C ILE A 126 -25.36 -0.93 14.21
N PHE A 127 -24.28 -0.35 13.70
CA PHE A 127 -23.02 -0.19 14.44
C PHE A 127 -22.36 1.15 14.09
N ARG A 128 -21.73 1.77 15.10
CA ARG A 128 -20.82 2.90 14.92
C ARG A 128 -19.75 2.86 15.99
N VAL A 129 -18.50 3.04 15.60
CA VAL A 129 -17.41 3.21 16.57
C VAL A 129 -17.69 4.45 17.43
N ALA A 130 -17.71 4.27 18.74
CA ALA A 130 -17.81 5.38 19.69
C ALA A 130 -16.47 6.13 19.73
N GLN A 131 -16.46 7.40 19.33
CA GLN A 131 -15.38 8.36 19.61
C GLN A 131 -15.80 9.13 20.87
N PRO A 132 -15.11 9.03 22.03
CA PRO A 132 -13.67 9.31 22.19
C PRO A 132 -12.87 8.37 23.13
N GLY A 133 -11.54 8.33 22.97
CA GLY A 133 -10.60 7.80 23.99
C GLY A 133 -9.67 6.65 23.56
N ASN A 134 -9.95 6.00 22.42
CA ASN A 134 -9.14 4.89 21.93
C ASN A 134 -8.17 5.37 20.84
N ASN A 135 -7.09 6.03 21.24
CA ASN A 135 -6.01 6.38 20.31
C ASN A 135 -5.31 5.07 19.87
N PRO A 136 -5.35 4.69 18.59
CA PRO A 136 -4.82 3.41 18.13
C PRO A 136 -3.32 3.27 18.39
N TYR A 137 -2.56 4.36 18.30
CA TYR A 137 -1.12 4.35 18.59
C TYR A 137 -0.83 4.07 20.06
N VAL A 138 -1.63 4.64 20.97
CA VAL A 138 -1.49 4.38 22.41
C VAL A 138 -1.89 2.94 22.72
N ARG A 139 -2.96 2.45 22.08
CA ARG A 139 -3.45 1.09 22.28
C ARG A 139 -2.42 0.06 21.81
N GLU A 140 -1.89 0.21 20.60
CA GLU A 140 -0.85 -0.64 20.03
C GLU A 140 0.38 -0.73 20.95
N HIS A 141 0.88 0.40 21.45
CA HIS A 141 2.00 0.40 22.39
C HIS A 141 1.65 -0.24 23.74
N ALA A 142 0.43 -0.01 24.25
CA ALA A 142 -0.03 -0.63 25.49
C ALA A 142 -0.14 -2.16 25.35
N ASP A 143 -0.65 -2.65 24.23
CA ASP A 143 -0.77 -4.08 23.92
C ASP A 143 0.61 -4.72 23.75
N LEU A 144 1.55 -4.07 23.05
CA LEU A 144 2.94 -4.50 22.96
C LEU A 144 3.60 -4.60 24.35
N LEU A 145 3.50 -3.55 25.17
CA LEU A 145 4.07 -3.57 26.52
C LEU A 145 3.42 -4.63 27.42
N ALA A 146 2.10 -4.84 27.29
CA ALA A 146 1.40 -5.87 28.03
C ALA A 146 1.91 -7.27 27.65
N SER A 147 2.00 -7.57 26.35
CA SER A 147 2.51 -8.86 25.83
C SER A 147 3.91 -9.20 26.34
N ILE A 148 4.81 -8.21 26.36
CA ILE A 148 6.17 -8.36 26.89
C ILE A 148 6.13 -8.66 28.39
N ARG A 149 5.32 -7.92 29.15
CA ARG A 149 5.26 -8.05 30.61
C ARG A 149 4.58 -9.34 31.08
N SER A 150 3.60 -9.84 30.32
CA SER A 150 2.92 -11.10 30.64
C SER A 150 3.68 -12.33 30.14
N GLY A 151 4.62 -12.16 29.20
CA GLY A 151 5.29 -13.28 28.53
C GLY A 151 4.41 -13.97 27.47
N GLU A 152 3.36 -13.29 27.01
CA GLU A 152 2.41 -13.79 26.01
C GLU A 152 2.55 -12.95 24.73
N PRO A 153 3.47 -13.31 23.82
CA PRO A 153 3.81 -12.48 22.66
C PRO A 153 2.66 -12.37 21.66
N ILE A 154 2.48 -11.17 21.10
CA ILE A 154 1.65 -10.95 19.91
C ILE A 154 2.51 -11.27 18.68
N VAL A 155 2.07 -12.21 17.86
CA VAL A 155 2.82 -12.69 16.68
C VAL A 155 2.00 -12.47 15.42
N GLU A 156 2.34 -11.42 14.68
CA GLU A 156 1.64 -11.01 13.45
C GLU A 156 2.58 -10.97 12.24
N ILE A 157 3.76 -11.58 12.35
CA ILE A 157 4.82 -11.50 11.31
C ILE A 157 4.37 -12.06 9.96
N GLU A 158 3.63 -13.18 9.95
CA GLU A 158 3.12 -13.78 8.72
C GLU A 158 2.07 -12.88 8.07
N GLN A 159 1.07 -12.44 8.85
CA GLN A 159 0.02 -11.54 8.36
C GLN A 159 0.60 -10.24 7.80
N THR A 160 1.54 -9.61 8.50
CA THR A 160 2.16 -8.35 8.07
C THR A 160 3.08 -8.52 6.85
N ALA A 161 3.76 -9.67 6.73
CA ALA A 161 4.49 -10.03 5.52
C ALA A 161 3.56 -10.23 4.33
N ASP A 162 2.45 -10.94 4.51
CA ASP A 162 1.45 -11.15 3.47
C ASP A 162 0.81 -9.84 3.02
N SER A 163 0.44 -8.95 3.95
CA SER A 163 -0.10 -7.63 3.63
C SER A 163 0.87 -6.74 2.87
N SER A 164 2.15 -6.77 3.25
CA SER A 164 3.21 -6.07 2.53
C SER A 164 3.38 -6.63 1.11
N LEU A 165 3.37 -7.96 0.97
CA LEU A 165 3.49 -8.62 -0.33
C LEU A 165 2.26 -8.40 -1.22
N THR A 166 1.04 -8.34 -0.65
CA THR A 166 -0.17 -7.96 -1.39
C THR A 166 0.00 -6.58 -2.05
N ALA A 167 0.55 -5.61 -1.33
CA ALA A 167 0.81 -4.28 -1.87
C ALA A 167 1.89 -4.28 -2.96
N VAL A 168 2.97 -5.04 -2.76
CA VAL A 168 4.02 -5.24 -3.77
C VAL A 168 3.45 -5.90 -5.03
N MET A 169 2.65 -6.96 -4.88
CA MET A 169 1.97 -7.63 -5.99
C MET A 169 1.07 -6.65 -6.76
N GLY A 170 0.35 -5.78 -6.06
CA GLY A 170 -0.43 -4.71 -6.68
C GLY A 170 0.40 -3.75 -7.52
N ARG A 171 1.57 -3.31 -7.00
CA ARG A 171 2.54 -2.52 -7.77
C ARG A 171 2.99 -3.28 -9.02
N MET A 172 3.42 -4.53 -8.86
CA MET A 172 3.91 -5.36 -9.98
C MET A 172 2.85 -5.51 -11.08
N ALA A 173 1.58 -5.72 -10.70
CA ALA A 173 0.47 -5.80 -11.65
C ALA A 173 0.26 -4.46 -12.39
N ALA A 174 0.19 -3.35 -11.65
CA ALA A 174 0.02 -2.02 -12.25
C ALA A 174 1.18 -1.62 -13.17
N TYR A 175 2.43 -1.92 -12.77
CA TYR A 175 3.64 -1.57 -13.50
C TYR A 175 3.84 -2.44 -14.74
N SER A 176 3.56 -3.75 -14.66
CA SER A 176 3.69 -4.65 -15.80
C SER A 176 2.51 -4.54 -16.79
N GLY A 177 1.33 -4.15 -16.29
CA GLY A 177 0.07 -4.27 -17.02
C GLY A 177 -0.36 -5.72 -17.22
N LYS A 178 0.15 -6.65 -16.40
CA LYS A 178 -0.14 -8.09 -16.46
C LYS A 178 -0.81 -8.56 -15.17
N GLU A 179 -1.48 -9.70 -15.27
CA GLU A 179 -1.95 -10.42 -14.08
C GLU A 179 -0.73 -10.96 -13.32
N VAL A 180 -0.72 -10.80 -12.01
CA VAL A 180 0.33 -11.30 -11.11
C VAL A 180 -0.34 -12.16 -10.05
N THR A 181 0.12 -13.40 -9.90
CA THR A 181 -0.34 -14.29 -8.83
C THR A 181 0.45 -14.03 -7.55
N PHE A 182 -0.16 -14.32 -6.40
CA PHE A 182 0.53 -14.18 -5.11
C PHE A 182 1.74 -15.13 -5.03
N GLU A 183 1.61 -16.35 -5.57
CA GLU A 183 2.72 -17.29 -5.70
C GLU A 183 3.86 -16.72 -6.55
N PHE A 184 3.57 -16.02 -7.65
CA PHE A 184 4.61 -15.37 -8.45
C PHE A 184 5.31 -14.29 -7.62
N ALA A 185 4.55 -13.42 -6.93
CA ALA A 185 5.11 -12.36 -6.10
C ALA A 185 6.02 -12.93 -4.98
N GLN A 186 5.63 -14.04 -4.35
CA GLN A 186 6.45 -14.75 -3.35
C GLN A 186 7.78 -15.27 -3.92
N ASN A 187 7.80 -15.65 -5.20
CA ASN A 187 8.95 -16.27 -5.84
C ASN A 187 9.78 -15.32 -6.72
N SER A 188 9.30 -14.08 -6.91
CA SER A 188 9.94 -13.04 -7.73
C SER A 188 11.39 -12.80 -7.34
N LYS A 189 12.22 -12.49 -8.33
CA LYS A 189 13.63 -12.12 -8.18
C LYS A 189 13.87 -10.62 -8.32
N GLU A 190 12.80 -9.82 -8.35
CA GLU A 190 12.92 -8.37 -8.37
C GLU A 190 13.70 -7.89 -7.14
N ASP A 191 14.75 -7.11 -7.40
CA ASP A 191 15.48 -6.37 -6.38
C ASP A 191 15.61 -4.92 -6.81
N LEU A 192 14.85 -4.06 -6.12
CA LEU A 192 14.91 -2.62 -6.34
C LEU A 192 16.11 -1.98 -5.63
N TYR A 193 16.72 -2.66 -4.66
CA TYR A 193 17.78 -2.09 -3.84
C TYR A 193 19.07 -1.85 -4.66
N PRO A 194 19.66 -0.65 -4.59
CA PRO A 194 20.90 -0.38 -5.29
C PRO A 194 22.08 -1.21 -4.78
N LYS A 195 22.76 -1.93 -5.67
CA LYS A 195 23.89 -2.81 -5.30
C LYS A 195 25.10 -2.08 -4.74
N ASN A 196 25.34 -0.84 -5.18
CA ASN A 196 26.47 -0.01 -4.78
C ASN A 196 26.02 1.22 -3.96
N PHE A 197 25.14 1.02 -2.97
CA PHE A 197 24.66 2.12 -2.14
C PHE A 197 25.76 2.70 -1.24
N GLY A 198 25.85 4.02 -1.21
CA GLY A 198 26.76 4.79 -0.36
C GLY A 198 26.63 6.29 -0.61
N PRO A 199 27.23 7.15 0.23
CA PRO A 199 27.09 8.61 0.12
C PRO A 199 27.49 9.18 -1.26
N GLY A 200 28.43 8.52 -1.95
CA GLY A 200 28.93 8.89 -3.28
C GLY A 200 28.30 8.10 -4.44
N ALA A 201 27.28 7.29 -4.20
CA ALA A 201 26.72 6.43 -5.23
C ALA A 201 26.02 7.24 -6.33
N ASP A 202 26.33 6.90 -7.58
CA ASP A 202 25.64 7.34 -8.78
C ASP A 202 24.37 6.48 -8.95
N LEU A 203 23.22 7.11 -8.81
CA LEU A 203 21.90 6.48 -8.74
C LEU A 203 20.92 7.35 -9.54
N PRO A 204 21.09 7.48 -10.86
CA PRO A 204 20.19 8.29 -11.65
C PRO A 204 18.76 7.74 -11.51
N SER A 205 17.78 8.64 -11.47
CA SER A 205 16.37 8.24 -11.51
C SER A 205 16.11 7.41 -12.77
N LYS A 206 15.36 6.32 -12.63
CA LYS A 206 14.91 5.52 -13.77
C LYS A 206 13.72 6.16 -14.50
N GLY A 207 13.19 7.27 -13.97
CA GLY A 207 11.96 7.89 -14.44
C GLY A 207 10.73 7.04 -14.12
N VAL A 208 9.57 7.48 -14.61
CA VAL A 208 8.32 6.76 -14.40
C VAL A 208 8.33 5.40 -15.09
N VAL A 209 7.85 4.37 -14.39
CA VAL A 209 7.71 3.02 -14.94
C VAL A 209 6.61 2.99 -16.02
N ILE A 210 6.92 2.40 -17.17
CA ILE A 210 5.97 2.29 -18.30
C ILE A 210 5.44 0.86 -18.43
N PRO A 211 4.11 0.64 -18.38
CA PRO A 211 3.53 -0.68 -18.64
C PRO A 211 3.91 -1.21 -20.00
N GLY A 212 4.22 -2.52 -20.06
CA GLY A 212 4.77 -3.17 -21.24
C GLY A 212 6.30 -3.07 -21.39
N GLN A 213 6.98 -2.22 -20.61
CA GLN A 213 8.46 -2.19 -20.53
C GLN A 213 8.97 -2.76 -19.21
N TYR A 214 8.15 -2.76 -18.16
CA TYR A 214 8.46 -3.39 -16.89
C TYR A 214 8.33 -4.91 -17.00
N GLU A 215 9.39 -5.62 -16.65
CA GLU A 215 9.47 -7.07 -16.69
C GLU A 215 9.19 -7.68 -15.31
N LEU A 216 8.35 -8.71 -15.30
CA LEU A 216 8.12 -9.54 -14.13
C LEU A 216 9.23 -10.60 -14.08
N ILE A 217 10.06 -10.57 -13.03
CA ILE A 217 11.23 -11.45 -12.85
C ILE A 217 11.26 -12.09 -11.47
#